data_AF-A0A357ZBN2-F1
#
_entry.id   AF-A0A357ZBN2-F1
#
_cell.length_a   1.000
_cell.length_b   1.000
_cell.length_c   1.000
_cell.angle_alpha   90.00
_cell.angle_beta   90.00
_cell.angle_gamma   90.00
#
_symmetry.space_group_name_H-M   'P 1'
#
loop_
_entity.id
_entity.type
_entity.pdbx_description
1 polymer ?
#
loop_
_entity_poly.entity_id
_entity_poly.type
_entity_poly.pdbx_seq_one_letter_code
_entity_poly.pdbx_strand_id
1 'polypeptide(L)'
;MLKGVVLEGTGKSAAIEGYNIAGKTGTAEKAAPEGGYIPDEYIVSFVGFFADSDSKLACITSMDNPDGAEGNAPTGPLFASIMKFAANRYMIEPVVASVAAQSVAG
;
A
#
# COMPACT_ATOMS: atom_id res chain seq x y z
N MET A 1 -11.99 2.79 8.22
CA MET A 1 -11.02 2.12 9.13
C MET A 1 -9.64 1.93 8.48
N LEU A 2 -9.51 1.27 7.32
CA LEU A 2 -8.17 1.05 6.70
C LEU A 2 -7.49 2.31 6.13
N LYS A 3 -8.25 3.32 5.68
CA LYS A 3 -7.67 4.62 5.25
C LYS A 3 -6.83 5.26 6.36
N GLY A 4 -7.23 5.11 7.63
CA GLY A 4 -6.52 5.69 8.77
C GLY A 4 -5.10 5.12 8.96
N VAL A 5 -4.83 3.89 8.52
CA VAL A 5 -3.49 3.29 8.60
C VAL A 5 -2.53 3.99 7.63
N VAL A 6 -3.02 4.45 6.49
CA VAL A 6 -2.23 5.15 5.47
C VAL A 6 -2.14 6.64 5.78
N LEU A 7 -3.23 7.26 6.26
CA LEU A 7 -3.25 8.69 6.57
C LEU A 7 -2.50 9.03 7.85
N GLU A 8 -2.64 8.21 8.89
CA GLU A 8 -2.18 8.54 10.25
C GLU A 8 -1.29 7.46 10.87
N GLY A 9 -1.33 6.23 10.36
CA GLY A 9 -0.61 5.07 10.91
C GLY A 9 0.74 4.73 10.24
N THR A 10 1.14 3.47 10.38
CA THR A 10 2.43 2.93 9.88
C THR A 10 2.50 2.80 8.35
N GLY A 11 1.38 3.00 7.64
CA GLY A 11 1.29 2.84 6.19
C GLY A 11 1.52 4.12 5.38
N LYS A 12 1.98 5.22 5.99
CA LYS A 12 2.13 6.54 5.33
C LYS A 12 2.95 6.52 4.05
N SER A 13 3.98 5.68 4.00
CA SER A 13 4.85 5.54 2.82
C SER A 13 4.16 4.91 1.60
N ALA A 14 2.94 4.39 1.75
CA ALA A 14 2.12 3.86 0.66
C ALA A 14 1.11 4.86 0.08
N ALA A 15 1.11 6.11 0.55
CA ALA A 15 0.22 7.16 0.05
C ALA A 15 0.53 7.49 -1.42
N ILE A 16 -0.52 7.76 -2.20
CA ILE A 16 -0.42 8.19 -3.60
C ILE A 16 -1.20 9.49 -3.72
N GLU A 17 -0.52 10.55 -4.14
CA GLU A 17 -1.15 11.85 -4.37
C GLU A 17 -2.34 11.71 -5.32
N GLY A 18 -3.47 12.29 -4.93
CA GLY A 18 -4.71 12.27 -5.68
C GLY A 18 -5.59 11.04 -5.49
N TYR A 19 -5.14 10.02 -4.75
CA TYR A 19 -5.90 8.80 -4.50
C TYR A 19 -6.09 8.53 -3.02
N ASN A 20 -7.28 8.09 -2.64
CA ASN A 20 -7.54 7.57 -1.31
C ASN A 20 -7.16 6.10 -1.26
N ILE A 21 -6.06 5.79 -0.56
CA ILE A 21 -5.57 4.43 -0.39
C ILE A 21 -6.07 3.85 0.94
N ALA A 22 -6.62 2.64 0.88
CA ALA A 22 -6.85 1.80 2.05
C ALA A 22 -5.85 0.67 2.04
N GLY A 23 -5.14 0.45 3.15
CA GLY A 23 -4.15 -0.62 3.21
C GLY A 23 -3.66 -0.92 4.62
N LYS A 24 -2.82 -1.95 4.72
CA LYS A 24 -2.23 -2.43 5.98
C LYS A 24 -0.81 -2.93 5.75
N THR A 25 0.06 -2.62 6.71
CA THR A 25 1.38 -3.24 6.86
C THR A 25 1.26 -4.62 7.49
N GLY A 26 2.09 -5.57 7.05
CA GLY A 26 2.26 -6.87 7.68
C GLY A 26 3.74 -7.17 7.93
N THR A 27 4.04 -7.77 9.08
CA THR A 27 5.36 -8.30 9.42
C THR A 27 5.14 -9.68 9.99
N ALA A 28 5.72 -10.69 9.36
CA ALA A 28 5.61 -12.08 9.78
C ALA A 28 7.00 -12.66 10.05
N GLU A 29 7.17 -13.28 11.20
CA GLU A 29 8.36 -14.09 11.49
C GLU A 29 8.37 -15.34 10.61
N LYS A 30 9.54 -15.72 10.09
CA LYS A 30 9.67 -16.91 9.24
C LYS A 30 9.64 -18.18 10.08
N ALA A 31 8.88 -19.18 9.63
CA ALA A 31 8.80 -20.46 10.33
C ALA A 31 10.13 -21.24 10.19
N ALA A 32 10.64 -21.76 11.31
CA ALA A 32 11.80 -22.63 11.31
C ALA A 32 11.40 -24.05 10.86
N PRO A 33 12.22 -24.78 10.08
CA PRO A 33 11.89 -26.13 9.61
C PRO A 33 11.56 -27.13 10.73
N GLU A 34 12.06 -26.90 11.93
CA GLU A 34 12.01 -27.74 13.12
C GLU A 34 10.88 -27.32 14.08
N GLY A 35 10.13 -26.26 13.73
CA GLY A 35 9.09 -25.63 14.54
C GLY A 35 9.57 -24.34 15.22
N GLY A 36 8.61 -23.45 15.51
CA GLY A 36 8.90 -22.10 15.99
C GLY A 36 9.27 -21.13 14.87
N TYR A 37 9.98 -20.05 15.20
CA TYR A 37 10.38 -19.00 14.27
C TYR A 37 11.90 -18.91 14.16
N ILE A 38 12.40 -18.61 12.97
CA ILE A 38 13.81 -18.33 12.74
C ILE A 38 14.11 -16.93 13.33
N PRO A 39 15.08 -16.81 14.26
CA PRO A 39 15.43 -15.52 14.85
C PRO A 39 15.85 -14.51 13.78
N ASP A 40 15.36 -13.28 13.91
CA ASP A 40 15.70 -12.13 13.06
C ASP A 40 15.38 -12.29 11.56
N GLU A 41 14.54 -13.27 11.20
CA GLU A 41 14.10 -13.53 9.83
C GLU A 41 12.61 -13.20 9.65
N TYR A 42 12.32 -12.27 8.74
CA TYR A 42 10.99 -11.70 8.56
C TYR A 42 10.58 -11.61 7.11
N ILE A 43 9.29 -11.81 6.87
CA ILE A 43 8.60 -11.38 5.66
C ILE A 43 7.86 -10.09 5.99
N VAL A 44 8.23 -9.00 5.32
CA VAL A 44 7.57 -7.71 5.45
C VAL A 44 6.69 -7.48 4.24
N SER A 45 5.48 -6.98 4.46
CA SER A 45 4.51 -6.77 3.40
C SER A 45 3.66 -5.51 3.59
N PHE A 46 3.09 -5.06 2.48
CA PHE A 46 2.01 -4.08 2.47
C PHE A 46 0.93 -4.56 1.52
N VAL A 47 -0.33 -4.48 1.94
CA VAL A 47 -1.50 -4.78 1.10
C VAL A 47 -2.42 -3.58 1.06
N GLY A 48 -2.97 -3.27 -0.10
CA GLY A 48 -3.91 -2.16 -0.23
C GLY A 48 -4.65 -2.09 -1.56
N PHE A 49 -5.54 -1.12 -1.65
CA PHE A 49 -6.38 -0.85 -2.81
C PHE A 49 -6.85 0.62 -2.84
N PHE A 50 -7.43 1.04 -3.97
CA PHE A 50 -8.07 2.35 -4.14
C PHE A 50 -9.46 2.34 -3.49
N ALA A 51 -9.64 3.10 -2.41
CA ALA A 51 -10.82 2.97 -1.57
C ALA A 51 -12.07 3.69 -2.10
N ASP A 52 -11.90 4.74 -2.90
CA ASP A 52 -12.99 5.55 -3.49
C ASP A 52 -13.01 5.44 -5.02
N SER A 53 -12.72 4.24 -5.52
CA SER A 53 -12.71 3.92 -6.94
C SER A 53 -13.52 2.64 -7.18
N ASP A 54 -14.18 2.55 -8.33
CA ASP A 54 -14.82 1.31 -8.77
C ASP A 54 -13.83 0.22 -9.22
N SER A 55 -12.54 0.55 -9.23
CA SER A 55 -11.44 -0.36 -9.56
C SER A 55 -11.50 -1.65 -8.74
N LYS A 56 -11.32 -2.78 -9.43
CA LYS A 56 -11.20 -4.12 -8.81
C LYS A 56 -9.75 -4.53 -8.55
N LEU A 57 -8.84 -3.55 -8.50
CA LEU A 57 -7.42 -3.80 -8.25
C LEU A 57 -7.11 -3.81 -6.76
N ALA A 58 -6.45 -4.87 -6.33
CA ALA A 58 -5.73 -4.95 -5.06
C ALA A 58 -4.27 -5.27 -5.35
N CYS A 59 -3.37 -4.77 -4.52
CA CYS A 59 -1.94 -5.05 -4.64
C CYS A 59 -1.39 -5.45 -3.27
N ILE A 60 -0.57 -6.50 -3.27
CA ILE A 60 0.28 -6.88 -2.16
C ILE A 60 1.74 -6.79 -2.61
N THR A 61 2.57 -6.14 -1.81
CA THR A 61 4.02 -6.13 -1.97
C THR A 61 4.62 -6.85 -0.78
N SER A 62 5.61 -7.70 -1.03
CA SER A 62 6.24 -8.54 -0.01
C SER A 62 7.74 -8.60 -0.27
N MET A 63 8.53 -8.55 0.79
CA MET A 63 9.98 -8.71 0.76
C MET A 63 10.38 -9.76 1.79
N ASP A 64 11.20 -10.72 1.34
CA ASP A 64 11.80 -11.75 2.18
C ASP A 64 13.15 -11.25 2.68
N ASN A 65 13.33 -11.18 4.00
CA ASN A 65 14.54 -10.73 4.68
C ASN A 65 15.13 -9.41 4.13
N PRO A 66 14.36 -8.31 4.14
CA PRO A 66 14.88 -6.99 3.78
C PRO A 66 15.96 -6.55 4.79
N ASP A 67 17.06 -5.96 4.30
CA ASP A 67 18.13 -5.45 5.16
C ASP A 67 17.63 -4.39 6.15
N GLY A 68 17.88 -4.59 7.45
CA GLY A 68 17.59 -3.64 8.53
C GLY A 68 16.77 -4.23 9.69
N ALA A 69 17.03 -3.75 10.91
CA ALA A 69 16.27 -4.16 12.10
C ALA A 69 14.77 -3.82 11.96
N GLU A 70 13.93 -4.72 12.48
CA GLU A 70 12.47 -4.52 12.68
C GLU A 70 11.66 -4.19 11.41
N GLY A 71 11.93 -4.85 10.29
CA GLY A 71 10.98 -4.88 9.18
C GLY A 71 10.72 -3.53 8.49
N ASN A 72 11.73 -2.65 8.45
CA ASN A 72 11.69 -1.39 7.69
C ASN A 72 11.91 -1.61 6.18
N ALA A 73 11.11 -2.49 5.59
CA ALA A 73 11.14 -2.74 4.15
C ALA A 73 10.40 -1.62 3.40
N PRO A 74 10.88 -1.18 2.23
CA PRO A 74 10.17 -0.21 1.40
C PRO A 74 8.98 -0.85 0.64
N THR A 75 8.19 -1.70 1.30
CA THR A 75 6.99 -2.34 0.72
C THR A 75 5.89 -1.33 0.41
N GLY A 76 5.71 -0.30 1.26
CA GLY A 76 4.80 0.82 1.01
C GLY A 76 5.18 1.64 -0.24
N PRO A 77 6.42 2.14 -0.37
CA PRO A 77 6.88 2.82 -1.59
C PRO A 77 6.81 1.96 -2.85
N LEU A 78 7.12 0.66 -2.75
CA LEU A 78 6.96 -0.27 -3.87
C LEU A 78 5.48 -0.39 -4.27
N PHE A 79 4.57 -0.51 -3.31
CA PHE A 79 3.13 -0.53 -3.55
C PHE A 79 2.67 0.76 -4.24
N ALA A 80 3.08 1.93 -3.74
CA ALA A 80 2.70 3.22 -4.30
C ALA A 80 3.17 3.35 -5.75
N SER A 81 4.37 2.88 -6.06
CA SER A 81 4.93 2.92 -7.42
C SER A 81 4.14 2.04 -8.40
N ILE A 82 3.85 0.80 -8.01
CA ILE A 82 3.07 -0.16 -8.81
C ILE A 82 1.64 0.36 -9.03
N MET A 83 0.99 0.82 -7.96
CA MET A 83 -0.40 1.27 -8.01
C MET A 83 -0.54 2.58 -8.77
N LYS A 84 0.42 3.51 -8.68
CA LYS A 84 0.43 4.72 -9.52
C LYS A 84 0.56 4.37 -11.02
N PHE A 85 1.41 3.41 -11.36
CA PHE A 85 1.49 2.89 -12.73
C PHE A 85 0.15 2.28 -13.17
N ALA A 86 -0.45 1.44 -12.33
CA ALA A 86 -1.74 0.80 -12.62
C ALA A 86 -2.86 1.84 -12.81
N ALA A 87 -2.92 2.87 -11.97
CA ALA A 87 -3.91 3.93 -12.09
C ALA A 87 -3.85 4.62 -13.46
N ASN A 88 -2.65 5.00 -13.91
CA ASN A 88 -2.45 5.57 -15.24
C ASN A 88 -2.82 4.58 -16.35
N ARG A 89 -2.41 3.31 -16.21
CA ARG A 89 -2.63 2.27 -17.24
C ARG A 89 -4.10 1.91 -17.43
N TYR A 90 -4.89 1.97 -16.36
CA TYR A 90 -6.31 1.62 -16.34
C TYR A 90 -7.24 2.83 -16.27
N MET A 91 -6.70 4.05 -16.41
CA MET A 91 -7.47 5.31 -16.36
C MET A 91 -8.35 5.38 -15.10
N ILE A 92 -7.75 5.05 -13.95
CA ILE A 92 -8.42 5.18 -12.66
C ILE A 92 -8.42 6.67 -12.31
N GLU A 93 -9.60 7.27 -12.23
CA GLU A 93 -9.72 8.69 -11.93
C GLU A 93 -9.25 9.01 -10.49
N PRO A 94 -8.44 10.06 -10.29
CA PRO A 94 -8.10 10.52 -8.96
C PRO A 94 -9.30 11.21 -8.33
N VAL A 95 -9.41 11.11 -7.00
CA VAL A 95 -10.55 11.65 -6.24
C VAL A 95 -10.63 13.18 -6.39
N VAL A 96 -9.48 13.85 -6.52
CA VAL A 96 -9.39 15.32 -6.70
C VAL A 96 -9.75 15.81 -8.11
N ALA A 97 -9.73 14.96 -9.15
CA ALA A 97 -10.17 15.39 -10.48
C ALA A 97 -11.68 15.67 -10.53
N SER A 98 -12.46 15.03 -9.66
CA SER A 98 -13.92 15.22 -9.61
C SER A 98 -14.34 16.63 -9.16
N VAL A 99 -13.49 17.36 -8.44
CA VAL A 99 -13.79 18.73 -7.96
C VAL A 99 -13.57 19.77 -9.06
N ALA A 100 -12.60 19.56 -9.97
CA ALA A 100 -12.33 20.47 -11.07
C ALA A 100 -13.41 20.42 -12.17
N ALA A 101 -14.10 19.30 -12.33
CA ALA A 101 -15.19 19.15 -13.30
C ALA A 101 -16.50 19.85 -12.88
N GLN A 102 -16.66 20.18 -11.59
CA GLN A 102 -17.86 20.84 -11.06
C GLN A 102 -17.78 22.36 -11.06
N SER A 103 -16.61 22.98 -11.28
CA SER A 103 -16.45 24.43 -11.23
C SER A 103 -16.61 25.15 -12.57
N VAL A 104 -16.87 24.42 -13.67
CA VAL A 104 -16.99 24.99 -15.03
C VAL A 104 -18.44 25.04 -15.54
N ALA A 105 -19.40 24.64 -14.70
CA ALA A 105 -20.83 24.61 -15.03
C ALA A 105 -21.65 25.76 -14.39
N GLY A 106 -21.00 26.87 -14.04
CA GLY A 106 -21.60 28.06 -13.42
C GLY A 106 -21.48 29.30 -14.28
#